data_AF-A0A7Z9WCF4-F1
#
_entry.id   AF-A0A7Z9WCF4-F1
#
_cell.length_a   1.000
_cell.length_b   1.000
_cell.length_c   1.000
_cell.angle_alpha   90.00
_cell.angle_beta   90.00
_cell.angle_gamma   90.00
#
_symmetry.space_group_name_H-M   'P 1'
#
loop_
_entity.id
_entity.type
_entity.pdbx_description
1 polymer ?
#
loop_
_entity_poly.entity_id
_entity_poly.type
_entity_poly.pdbx_seq_one_letter_code
_entity_poly.pdbx_strand_id
1 'polypeptide(L)' 'ELMGLLSQCFRELEKDCDRISVNIKIDYRKGVTGALNSKIKSVEEKAGREFKK' A
#
# COMPACT_ATOMS: atom_id res chain seq x y z
N GLU A 1 11.18 -5.82 4.64
CA GLU A 1 11.23 -4.53 3.91
C GLU A 1 10.04 -3.62 4.23
N LEU A 2 8.77 -3.98 3.99
CA LEU A 2 7.62 -3.10 4.31
C LEU A 2 7.51 -2.72 5.79
N MET A 3 7.62 -3.69 6.71
CA MET A 3 7.52 -3.43 8.15
C MET A 3 8.66 -2.54 8.66
N GLY A 4 9.86 -2.68 8.09
CA GLY A 4 10.99 -1.82 8.44
C GLY A 4 10.77 -0.37 8.04
N LEU A 5 10.23 -0.14 6.84
CA LEU A 5 9.86 1.19 6.37
C LEU A 5 8.78 1.83 7.25
N LEU A 6 7.74 1.06 7.62
CA LEU A 6 6.69 1.53 8.52
C LEU A 6 7.26 1.94 9.90
N SER A 7 8.20 1.17 10.44
CA SER A 7 8.90 1.52 11.68
C SER A 7 9.74 2.79 11.54
N GLN A 8 10.38 3.01 10.40
CA GLN A 8 11.12 4.26 10.14
C GLN A 8 10.19 5.46 10.06
N CYS A 9 9.07 5.35 9.33
CA CYS A 9 8.07 6.42 9.25
C CYS A 9 7.48 6.75 10.62
N PHE A 10 7.23 5.74 11.45
CA PHE A 10 6.71 5.93 12.81
C PHE A 10 7.72 6.69 13.68
N ARG A 11 9.00 6.31 13.68
CA ARG A 11 10.06 6.98 14.45
C ARG A 11 10.28 8.42 14.04
N GLU A 12 10.05 8.75 12.77
CA GLU A 12 10.15 10.13 12.31
C GLU A 12 9.00 10.97 12.88
N LEU A 13 7.77 10.45 12.83
CA LEU A 13 6.59 11.13 13.37
C LEU A 13 6.61 11.23 14.91
N GLU A 14 7.27 10.29 15.59
CA GLU A 14 7.41 10.26 17.06
C GLU A 14 8.11 11.51 17.62
N LYS A 15 8.95 12.16 16.82
CA LYS A 15 9.68 13.37 17.22
C LYS A 15 8.75 14.57 17.46
N ASP A 16 7.65 14.63 16.73
CA ASP A 16 6.80 15.82 16.62
C ASP A 16 5.36 15.59 17.11
N CYS A 17 4.97 14.34 17.41
CA CYS A 17 3.59 13.97 17.73
C CYS A 17 3.48 13.09 18.98
N ASP A 18 2.69 13.52 19.96
CA ASP A 18 2.43 12.75 21.20
C ASP A 18 1.60 11.48 20.98
N ARG A 19 0.83 11.44 19.87
CA ARG A 19 0.01 10.27 19.52
C ARG A 19 -0.09 10.11 18.01
N ILE A 20 0.31 8.93 17.53
CA ILE A 20 0.28 8.56 16.11
C ILE A 20 -0.66 7.36 15.94
N SER A 21 -1.63 7.48 15.04
CA SER A 21 -2.54 6.39 14.67
C SER A 21 -2.23 5.93 13.25
N VAL A 22 -1.77 4.69 13.11
CA VAL A 22 -1.46 4.10 11.80
C VAL A 22 -2.47 2.99 11.51
N ASN A 23 -3.16 3.07 10.38
CA ASN A 23 -4.06 2.01 9.91
C ASN A 23 -3.44 1.32 8.70
N ILE A 24 -3.16 0.02 8.81
CA ILE A 24 -2.51 -0.74 7.74
C ILE A 24 -3.37 -1.95 7.42
N LYS A 25 -3.71 -2.10 6.14
CA LYS A 25 -4.41 -3.27 5.63
C LYS A 25 -3.47 -4.04 4.70
N ILE A 26 -3.14 -5.27 5.08
CA ILE A 26 -2.26 -6.13 4.30
C ILE A 26 -3.10 -7.22 3.65
N ASP A 27 -3.18 -7.18 2.32
CA ASP A 27 -3.77 -8.24 1.50
C ASP A 27 -2.64 -9.19 1.09
N TYR A 28 -2.41 -10.23 1.91
CA TYR A 28 -1.43 -11.27 1.62
C TYR A 28 -2.09 -12.46 0.94
N ARG A 29 -1.62 -12.79 -0.27
CA ARG A 29 -2.00 -13.99 -1.01
C ARG A 29 -0.75 -14.74 -1.44
N LYS A 30 -0.58 -15.95 -0.89
CA LYS A 30 0.61 -16.78 -1.14
C LYS A 30 0.75 -17.10 -2.63
N GLY A 31 1.93 -16.86 -3.19
CA GLY A 31 2.25 -17.16 -4.60
C GLY A 31 1.75 -16.13 -5.63
N VAL A 32 1.02 -15.08 -5.21
CA VAL A 32 0.57 -14.01 -6.10
C VAL A 32 1.63 -12.92 -6.18
N THR A 33 2.18 -12.68 -7.37
CA THR A 33 3.06 -11.56 -7.67
C THR A 33 2.33 -10.52 -8.53
N GLY A 34 2.73 -9.25 -8.47
CA GLY A 34 2.12 -8.20 -9.29
C GLY A 34 0.65 -7.88 -8.96
N ALA A 35 0.19 -8.18 -7.74
CA ALA A 35 -1.22 -8.00 -7.34
C ALA A 35 -1.75 -6.57 -7.56
N LEU A 36 -0.93 -5.54 -7.34
CA LEU A 36 -1.29 -4.14 -7.60
C LEU A 36 -1.55 -3.88 -9.08
N ASN A 37 -0.62 -4.26 -9.96
CA ASN A 37 -0.77 -4.11 -11.40
C ASN A 37 -1.94 -4.94 -11.94
N SER A 38 -2.12 -6.16 -11.44
CA SER A 38 -3.25 -7.02 -11.81
C SER A 38 -4.60 -6.40 -11.41
N LYS A 39 -4.66 -5.77 -10.23
CA LYS A 39 -5.87 -5.10 -9.74
C LYS A 39 -6.18 -3.84 -10.54
N ILE A 40 -5.17 -3.05 -10.88
CA ILE A 40 -5.31 -1.86 -11.75
C ILE A 40 -5.82 -2.30 -13.13
N LYS A 41 -5.17 -3.29 -13.75
CA LYS A 41 -5.55 -3.83 -15.06
C LYS A 41 -6.99 -4.37 -15.07
N SER A 42 -7.41 -5.08 -14.02
CA SER A 42 -8.79 -5.58 -13.92
C SER A 42 -9.81 -4.45 -13.81
N VAL A 43 -9.46 -3.33 -13.17
CA VAL A 43 -10.33 -2.15 -13.08
C VAL A 43 -10.37 -1.42 -14.41
N GLU A 44 -9.25 -1.28 -15.11
CA GLU A 44 -9.18 -0.69 -16.46
C GLU A 44 -9.97 -1.49 -17.49
N GLU A 45 -9.84 -2.82 -17.49
CA GLU A 45 -10.61 -3.73 -18.35
C GLU A 45 -12.11 -3.59 -18.12
N LYS A 46 -12.55 -3.50 -16.86
CA LYS A 46 -13.96 -3.31 -16.52
C LYS A 46 -14.46 -1.90 -16.82
N ALA A 47 -13.61 -0.89 -16.70
CA ALA A 47 -13.94 0.50 -16.97
C ALA A 47 -13.88 0.85 -18.47
N GLY A 48 -13.28 -0.02 -19.30
CA GLY A 48 -13.09 0.22 -20.73
C GLY A 48 -12.15 1.39 -21.04
N ARG A 49 -11.31 1.80 -20.09
CA ARG A 49 -10.37 2.91 -20.24
C ARG A 49 -9.16 2.73 -19.34
N GLU A 50 -8.01 3.24 -19.78
CA GLU A 50 -6.80 3.31 -18.97
C GLU A 50 -6.85 4.51 -18.02
N PHE A 51 -6.39 4.31 -16.79
CA PHE A 51 -6.21 5.40 -15.82
C PHE A 51 -4.77 5.91 -15.94
N LYS A 52 -4.60 7.21 -16.21
CA LYS A 52 -3.27 7.81 -16.40
C LYS A 52 -2.40 7.60 -15.15
N LYS A 53 -1.14 7.17 -15.38
CA LYS A 53 -0.07 7.05 -14.40
C LYS A 53 0.37 8.41 -13.85
#